data_AF-A0A2V0RL44-F1
#
_entry.id   AF-A0A2V0RL44-F1
#
_cell.length_a   1.000
_cell.length_b   1.000
_cell.length_c   1.000
_cell.angle_alpha   90.00
_cell.angle_beta   90.00
_cell.angle_gamma   90.00
#
_symmetry.space_group_name_H-M   'P 1'
#
loop_
_entity.id
_entity.type
_entity.pdbx_description
1 polymer ?
#
loop_
_entity_poly.entity_id
_entity_poly.type
_entity_poly.pdbx_seq_one_letter_code
_entity_poly.pdbx_strand_id
1 'polypeptide(L)'
;MSIHERTKRYAVEVAEASLNAFETQARGTLEAPSGDENVRLYTAKGGSAVTLSSTTSSAAVIFDPESTLRNGQTAVHIYERNSAGSVIAAQTVNLGRSTSEFISAGVLSAGMKVFNSSGVDVIGGTQSQAVLTAVPRDISTITTTDLSNFCPNHQRDLISGVISREEASMTMAMTEHFGKKMALSRSNMIGNTVKRSWDDSLGTRRTTVGETLGKTVDTTYTLPTNSETDIATYLTTKTALVFADSNNLTEANNPLTFATYNVDFDAYCLVEDAGATQINYQVKVALIGYDSANNVVASASLNDYTTTSQAGTADRYDLQFRGSLSSSTRPITRVILAWNTNNGASNASTELAVSETVFKLTGYEETSDVPARAVQVCVLEGLNASATLNISSYAVLTGVPDSTNTFISAGDTQDAVYDNNAVEIFLKSITRVMPRAFTTRGHSAVSKTLSAMYGDEVIDISFKAMSFSGVSQAVKRLSKLAKATGKDVASLLDDIDPAVHAVGRTLSAMPGPAGAAGSAMMLGSDAYRMVRR
;
A
#
# COMPACT_ATOMS: atom_id res chain seq x y z
N MET A 1 37.48 5.46 -18.56
CA MET A 1 36.68 5.38 -17.33
C MET A 1 36.85 3.99 -16.76
N SER A 2 37.30 3.88 -15.50
CA SER A 2 37.53 2.58 -14.85
C SER A 2 36.21 1.86 -14.53
N ILE A 3 36.26 0.54 -14.30
CA ILE A 3 35.08 -0.23 -13.86
C ILE A 3 34.50 0.33 -12.56
N HIS A 4 35.37 0.79 -11.64
CA HIS A 4 34.96 1.42 -10.38
C HIS A 4 34.23 2.75 -10.59
N GLU A 5 34.75 3.63 -11.47
CA GLU A 5 34.09 4.90 -11.79
C GLU A 5 32.72 4.67 -12.45
N ARG A 6 32.62 3.70 -13.37
CA ARG A 6 31.35 3.33 -14.00
C ARG A 6 30.34 2.79 -12.98
N THR A 7 30.79 1.91 -12.08
CA THR A 7 29.96 1.32 -11.03
C THR A 7 29.48 2.37 -10.03
N LYS A 8 30.36 3.28 -9.59
CA LYS A 8 29.99 4.42 -8.73
C LYS A 8 28.92 5.29 -9.39
N ARG A 9 29.16 5.70 -10.64
CA ARG A 9 28.22 6.55 -11.39
C ARG A 9 26.86 5.89 -11.51
N TYR A 10 26.83 4.61 -11.90
CA TYR A 10 25.60 3.84 -11.99
C TYR A 10 24.87 3.74 -10.64
N ALA A 11 25.58 3.43 -9.56
CA ALA A 11 25.00 3.34 -8.22
C ALA A 11 24.38 4.68 -7.75
N VAL A 12 25.05 5.79 -8.06
CA VAL A 12 24.55 7.14 -7.77
C VAL A 12 23.30 7.45 -8.61
N GLU A 13 23.33 7.19 -9.91
CA GLU A 13 22.18 7.40 -10.81
C GLU A 13 20.96 6.59 -10.37
N VAL A 14 21.15 5.33 -9.98
CA VAL A 14 20.07 4.48 -9.43
C VAL A 14 19.56 5.04 -8.10
N ALA A 15 20.44 5.47 -7.20
CA ALA A 15 20.04 6.04 -5.91
C ALA A 15 19.28 7.36 -6.08
N GLU A 16 19.72 8.25 -6.97
CA GLU A 16 19.03 9.51 -7.28
C GLU A 16 17.68 9.27 -7.95
N ALA A 17 17.60 8.35 -8.91
CA ALA A 17 16.36 7.97 -9.56
C ALA A 17 15.35 7.36 -8.56
N SER A 18 15.83 6.68 -7.52
CA SER A 18 15.00 5.98 -6.53
C SER A 18 14.55 6.87 -5.37
N LEU A 19 15.45 7.71 -4.88
CA LEU A 19 15.24 8.51 -3.67
C LEU A 19 14.73 9.92 -4.00
N ASN A 20 14.97 10.45 -5.19
CA ASN A 20 14.48 11.77 -5.61
C ASN A 20 13.51 11.70 -6.80
N ALA A 21 12.74 10.62 -6.89
CA ALA A 21 11.83 10.38 -8.02
C ALA A 21 10.67 11.38 -8.12
N PHE A 22 10.49 12.31 -7.17
CA PHE A 22 9.59 13.45 -7.38
C PHE A 22 10.16 14.41 -8.43
N GLU A 23 11.47 14.62 -8.46
CA GLU A 23 12.16 15.54 -9.37
C GLU A 23 12.72 14.80 -10.58
N THR A 24 13.38 13.66 -10.38
CA THR A 24 13.95 12.83 -11.45
C THR A 24 12.95 11.79 -11.95
N GLN A 25 13.14 11.30 -13.18
CA GLN A 25 12.31 10.24 -13.77
C GLN A 25 13.20 9.25 -14.52
N ALA A 26 13.10 7.97 -14.18
CA ALA A 26 13.65 6.89 -14.97
C ALA A 26 12.65 6.51 -16.09
N ARG A 27 13.14 6.40 -17.33
CA ARG A 27 12.32 6.10 -18.52
C ARG A 27 12.81 4.87 -19.28
N GLY A 28 13.33 3.87 -18.57
CA GLY A 28 13.88 2.65 -19.16
C GLY A 28 15.33 2.75 -19.61
N THR A 29 15.98 3.90 -19.42
CA THR A 29 17.38 4.14 -19.80
C THR A 29 18.37 3.51 -18.83
N LEU A 30 17.97 3.31 -17.56
CA LEU A 30 18.79 2.71 -16.53
C LEU A 30 18.44 1.24 -16.36
N GLU A 31 19.47 0.41 -16.21
CA GLU A 31 19.31 -1.00 -15.84
C GLU A 31 18.86 -1.14 -14.40
N ALA A 32 18.16 -2.23 -14.12
CA ALA A 32 17.81 -2.58 -12.76
C ALA A 32 19.07 -3.06 -11.99
N PRO A 33 19.22 -2.72 -10.71
CA PRO A 33 20.38 -3.13 -9.92
C PRO A 33 20.38 -4.63 -9.57
N SER A 34 19.36 -5.41 -9.95
CA SER A 34 19.23 -6.83 -9.64
C SER A 34 20.15 -7.74 -10.48
N GLY A 35 20.75 -7.21 -11.55
CA GLY A 35 21.65 -7.95 -12.44
C GLY A 35 20.95 -8.84 -13.46
N ASP A 36 19.62 -8.75 -13.58
CA ASP A 36 18.85 -9.48 -14.58
C ASP A 36 18.89 -8.73 -15.92
N GLU A 37 19.20 -9.45 -17.00
CA GLU A 37 19.26 -8.87 -18.35
C GLU A 37 17.89 -8.33 -18.78
N ASN A 38 17.91 -7.21 -19.52
CA ASN A 38 16.71 -6.54 -20.07
C ASN A 38 15.69 -6.04 -19.04
N VAL A 39 16.02 -6.02 -17.75
CA VAL A 39 15.21 -5.38 -16.72
C VAL A 39 15.66 -3.92 -16.58
N ARG A 40 14.72 -2.99 -16.73
CA ARG A 40 15.01 -1.54 -16.69
C ARG A 40 14.20 -0.84 -15.60
N LEU A 41 14.64 0.37 -15.27
CA LEU A 41 13.98 1.25 -14.29
C LEU A 41 12.98 2.19 -14.94
N TYR A 42 11.79 2.26 -14.37
CA TYR A 42 10.70 3.15 -14.80
C TYR A 42 10.13 3.88 -13.60
N THR A 43 9.85 5.17 -13.74
CA THR A 43 9.16 5.91 -12.69
C THR A 43 7.70 6.13 -13.09
N ALA A 44 6.79 5.49 -12.35
CA ALA A 44 5.37 5.79 -12.36
C ALA A 44 5.10 6.93 -11.37
N LYS A 45 4.55 8.05 -11.84
CA LYS A 45 4.12 9.17 -10.98
C LYS A 45 2.60 9.30 -11.07
N GLY A 46 1.98 9.71 -9.98
CA GLY A 46 0.57 10.08 -9.93
C GLY A 46 0.37 11.25 -9.00
N GLY A 47 -0.65 12.04 -9.27
CA GLY A 47 -1.06 13.11 -8.38
C GLY A 47 -2.48 13.52 -8.63
N SER A 48 -3.18 13.88 -7.57
CA SER A 48 -4.56 14.35 -7.65
C SER A 48 -4.87 15.27 -6.47
N ALA A 49 -5.78 16.21 -6.72
CA ALA A 49 -6.43 16.99 -5.69
C ALA A 49 -7.78 16.34 -5.39
N VAL A 50 -7.96 15.86 -4.16
CA VAL A 50 -9.15 15.13 -3.72
C VAL A 50 -9.89 16.00 -2.72
N THR A 51 -11.09 16.44 -3.09
CA THR A 51 -12.00 17.14 -2.19
C THR A 51 -12.81 16.13 -1.40
N LEU A 52 -12.74 16.25 -0.08
CA LEU A 52 -13.43 15.38 0.85
C LEU A 52 -14.89 15.78 1.02
N SER A 53 -15.71 14.88 1.55
CA SER A 53 -17.08 15.18 1.97
C SER A 53 -17.11 16.26 3.07
N SER A 54 -18.22 16.98 3.16
CA SER A 54 -18.46 17.97 4.21
C SER A 54 -18.56 17.35 5.62
N THR A 55 -18.83 16.05 5.70
CA THR A 55 -18.93 15.28 6.96
C THR A 55 -17.61 14.62 7.37
N THR A 56 -16.56 14.77 6.57
CA THR A 56 -15.24 14.19 6.84
C THR A 56 -14.48 15.04 7.84
N SER A 57 -14.08 14.43 8.97
CA SER A 57 -13.26 15.09 10.01
C SER A 57 -11.83 14.53 10.09
N SER A 58 -11.59 13.36 9.48
CA SER A 58 -10.27 12.76 9.37
C SER A 58 -10.14 11.92 8.11
N ALA A 59 -8.92 11.70 7.64
CA ALA A 59 -8.65 10.86 6.49
C ALA A 59 -7.42 9.99 6.72
N ALA A 60 -7.40 8.79 6.12
CA ALA A 60 -6.22 7.92 6.05
C ALA A 60 -5.85 7.72 4.58
N VAL A 61 -4.65 8.15 4.19
CA VAL A 61 -4.09 8.01 2.84
C VAL A 61 -3.05 6.91 2.87
N ILE A 62 -3.31 5.83 2.14
CA ILE A 62 -2.52 4.60 2.16
C ILE A 62 -1.94 4.34 0.79
N PHE A 63 -0.65 4.03 0.76
CA PHE A 63 0.03 3.62 -0.44
C PHE A 63 0.86 2.37 -0.21
N ASP A 64 0.34 1.24 -0.70
CA ASP A 64 1.06 -0.02 -0.82
C ASP A 64 1.42 -0.24 -2.30
N PRO A 65 2.65 0.11 -2.71
CA PRO A 65 3.03 0.06 -4.10
C PRO A 65 3.10 -1.38 -4.64
N GLU A 66 3.31 -2.39 -3.80
CA GLU A 66 3.44 -3.77 -4.28
C GLU A 66 2.09 -4.42 -4.54
N SER A 67 1.14 -4.30 -3.62
CA SER A 67 -0.18 -4.91 -3.81
C SER A 67 -0.94 -4.24 -4.95
N THR A 68 -0.87 -2.92 -5.05
CA THR A 68 -1.53 -2.18 -6.13
C THR A 68 -0.87 -2.42 -7.49
N LEU A 69 0.47 -2.53 -7.56
CA LEU A 69 1.16 -2.93 -8.80
C LEU A 69 0.70 -4.32 -9.29
N ARG A 70 0.58 -5.28 -8.36
CA ARG A 70 0.18 -6.66 -8.67
C ARG A 70 -1.28 -6.73 -9.13
N ASN A 71 -2.14 -5.88 -8.57
CA ASN A 71 -3.55 -5.76 -8.96
C ASN A 71 -3.81 -4.93 -10.23
N GLY A 72 -2.82 -4.77 -11.12
CA GLY A 72 -3.03 -4.17 -12.45
C GLY A 72 -2.71 -2.69 -12.58
N GLN A 73 -2.73 -1.89 -11.50
CA GLN A 73 -2.26 -0.50 -11.53
C GLN A 73 -1.90 0.01 -10.14
N THR A 74 -0.70 0.56 -10.01
CA THR A 74 -0.26 1.21 -8.77
C THR A 74 -1.21 2.36 -8.40
N ALA A 75 -1.66 2.41 -7.15
CA ALA A 75 -2.67 3.37 -6.70
C ALA A 75 -2.47 3.77 -5.23
N VAL A 76 -2.96 4.96 -4.89
CA VAL A 76 -3.10 5.43 -3.50
C VAL A 76 -4.58 5.34 -3.14
N HIS A 77 -4.87 4.79 -1.96
CA HIS A 77 -6.22 4.70 -1.42
C HIS A 77 -6.42 5.77 -0.35
N ILE A 78 -7.58 6.41 -0.35
CA ILE A 78 -7.94 7.48 0.60
C ILE A 78 -9.23 7.05 1.28
N TYR A 79 -9.19 6.91 2.59
CA TYR A 79 -10.34 6.59 3.42
C TYR A 79 -10.79 7.82 4.17
N GLU A 80 -12.00 8.28 3.88
CA GLU A 80 -12.63 9.41 4.56
C GLU A 80 -13.38 8.92 5.78
N ARG A 81 -13.18 9.60 6.91
CA ARG A 81 -13.78 9.22 8.18
C ARG A 81 -14.53 10.38 8.83
N ASN A 82 -15.65 10.04 9.45
CA ASN A 82 -16.43 10.98 10.26
C ASN A 82 -15.82 11.13 11.67
N SER A 83 -16.48 11.93 12.52
CA SER A 83 -16.06 12.18 13.90
C SER A 83 -16.15 10.95 14.81
N ALA A 84 -16.90 9.92 14.41
CA ALA A 84 -16.96 8.63 15.11
C ALA A 84 -15.83 7.67 14.66
N GLY A 85 -14.96 8.09 13.73
CA GLY A 85 -13.88 7.26 13.19
C GLY A 85 -14.34 6.23 12.16
N SER A 86 -15.63 6.23 11.77
CA SER A 86 -16.16 5.32 10.76
C SER A 86 -15.82 5.80 9.36
N VAL A 87 -15.45 4.87 8.48
CA VAL A 87 -15.18 5.16 7.07
C VAL A 87 -16.50 5.44 6.35
N ILE A 88 -16.62 6.63 5.77
CA ILE A 88 -17.82 7.10 5.07
C ILE A 88 -17.65 7.11 3.55
N ALA A 89 -16.40 7.21 3.07
CA ALA A 89 -16.09 7.13 1.66
C ALA A 89 -14.68 6.57 1.46
N ALA A 90 -14.48 5.90 0.34
CA ALA A 90 -13.17 5.47 -0.13
C ALA A 90 -12.94 6.05 -1.52
N GLN A 91 -11.76 6.59 -1.76
CA GLN A 91 -11.33 7.12 -3.05
C GLN A 91 -10.00 6.50 -3.48
N THR A 92 -9.74 6.48 -4.79
CA THR A 92 -8.52 5.90 -5.36
C THR A 92 -7.87 6.92 -6.28
N VAL A 93 -6.56 7.12 -6.14
CA VAL A 93 -5.74 7.93 -7.05
C VAL A 93 -4.75 7.00 -7.74
N ASN A 94 -4.95 6.78 -9.04
CA ASN A 94 -4.09 5.91 -9.83
C ASN A 94 -2.75 6.62 -10.15
N LEU A 95 -1.67 5.84 -10.16
CA LEU A 95 -0.34 6.28 -10.55
C LEU A 95 0.00 5.72 -11.92
N GLY A 96 0.63 6.55 -12.75
CA GLY A 96 1.17 6.12 -14.03
C GLY A 96 0.16 5.40 -14.91
N ARG A 97 0.62 4.33 -15.57
CA ARG A 97 -0.15 3.53 -16.51
C ARG A 97 -0.41 2.13 -15.93
N SER A 98 -1.26 1.37 -16.59
CA SER A 98 -1.55 -0.03 -16.24
C SER A 98 -0.27 -0.87 -16.21
N THR A 99 -0.16 -1.80 -15.28
CA THR A 99 0.98 -2.71 -15.16
C THR A 99 1.01 -3.76 -16.25
N SER A 100 -0.10 -3.93 -16.99
CA SER A 100 -0.17 -4.74 -18.20
C SER A 100 0.76 -4.28 -19.33
N GLU A 101 1.41 -3.12 -19.18
CA GLU A 101 2.46 -2.66 -20.10
C GLU A 101 3.79 -3.39 -19.92
N PHE A 102 3.92 -4.14 -18.82
CA PHE A 102 5.07 -4.98 -18.52
C PHE A 102 4.69 -6.45 -18.61
N ILE A 103 5.63 -7.29 -19.05
CA ILE A 103 5.50 -8.74 -18.85
C ILE A 103 5.67 -9.05 -17.36
N SER A 104 6.66 -8.42 -16.74
CA SER A 104 6.89 -8.51 -15.31
C SER A 104 7.35 -7.18 -14.74
N ALA A 105 6.87 -6.87 -13.54
CA ALA A 105 7.21 -5.64 -12.84
C ALA A 105 7.38 -5.87 -11.34
N GLY A 106 8.32 -5.16 -10.72
CA GLY A 106 8.56 -5.13 -9.29
C GLY A 106 8.78 -3.70 -8.82
N VAL A 107 8.64 -3.47 -7.52
CA VAL A 107 8.86 -2.14 -6.92
C VAL A 107 10.28 -2.07 -6.36
N LEU A 108 11.06 -1.08 -6.80
CA LEU A 108 12.36 -0.78 -6.24
C LEU A 108 12.24 0.28 -5.14
N SER A 109 11.46 1.34 -5.39
CA SER A 109 11.20 2.36 -4.39
C SER A 109 9.84 3.01 -4.60
N ALA A 110 9.33 3.66 -3.57
CA ALA A 110 8.09 4.40 -3.65
C ALA A 110 8.11 5.59 -2.70
N GLY A 111 7.30 6.60 -3.01
CA GLY A 111 7.14 7.78 -2.19
C GLY A 111 5.75 8.39 -2.30
N MET A 112 5.34 9.11 -1.27
CA MET A 112 4.03 9.72 -1.14
C MET A 112 4.17 11.04 -0.39
N LYS A 113 3.65 12.10 -0.98
CA LYS A 113 3.58 13.45 -0.43
C LYS A 113 2.12 13.81 -0.29
N VAL A 114 1.74 14.31 0.88
CA VAL A 114 0.37 14.73 1.17
C VAL A 114 0.38 16.15 1.69
N PHE A 115 -0.53 16.98 1.17
CA PHE A 115 -0.70 18.37 1.54
C PHE A 115 -2.19 18.73 1.61
N ASN A 116 -2.61 19.41 2.67
CA ASN A 116 -3.96 19.96 2.75
C ASN A 116 -3.96 21.40 2.22
N SER A 117 -4.68 21.66 1.12
CA SER A 117 -4.78 23.00 0.52
C SER A 117 -6.11 23.70 0.81
N SER A 118 -6.88 23.27 1.81
CA SER A 118 -8.14 23.93 2.17
C SER A 118 -7.89 25.41 2.48
N GLY A 119 -8.28 26.29 1.56
CA GLY A 119 -7.98 27.74 1.60
C GLY A 119 -8.86 28.56 2.55
N VAL A 120 -9.51 27.92 3.53
CA VAL A 120 -10.47 28.55 4.44
C VAL A 120 -10.08 28.23 5.89
N ASP A 121 -9.67 29.27 6.61
CA ASP A 121 -9.55 29.41 8.07
C ASP A 121 -8.48 28.64 8.88
N VAL A 122 -8.25 29.19 10.07
CA VAL A 122 -7.13 29.05 11.03
C VAL A 122 -6.84 27.61 11.50
N ILE A 123 -7.72 26.64 11.21
CA ILE A 123 -7.65 25.26 11.71
C ILE A 123 -7.30 24.34 10.53
N GLY A 124 -6.03 23.99 10.36
CA GLY A 124 -5.56 23.15 9.25
C GLY A 124 -5.59 21.64 9.52
N GLY A 125 -5.90 21.25 10.76
CA GLY A 125 -5.69 19.89 11.26
C GLY A 125 -4.20 19.57 11.45
N THR A 126 -3.95 18.32 11.82
CA THR A 126 -2.60 17.76 11.96
C THR A 126 -2.46 16.53 11.07
N GLN A 127 -1.28 16.37 10.47
CA GLN A 127 -0.92 15.18 9.72
C GLN A 127 0.23 14.44 10.42
N SER A 128 0.12 13.11 10.45
CA SER A 128 1.20 12.21 10.81
C SER A 128 1.42 11.24 9.67
N GLN A 129 2.66 11.03 9.27
CA GLN A 129 3.00 10.16 8.16
C GLN A 129 4.10 9.18 8.56
N ALA A 130 3.95 7.92 8.17
CA ALA A 130 4.94 6.89 8.44
C ALA A 130 5.09 5.89 7.29
N VAL A 131 6.20 5.16 7.36
CA VAL A 131 6.40 3.94 6.58
C VAL A 131 6.31 2.75 7.53
N LEU A 132 5.26 1.95 7.38
CA LEU A 132 5.00 0.76 8.17
C LEU A 132 5.52 -0.47 7.44
N THR A 133 6.25 -1.33 8.15
CA THR A 133 6.64 -2.66 7.67
C THR A 133 5.80 -3.77 8.29
N ALA A 134 5.23 -3.51 9.47
CA ALA A 134 4.21 -4.34 10.10
C ALA A 134 2.89 -3.57 10.01
N VAL A 135 2.01 -4.02 9.12
CA VAL A 135 0.79 -3.30 8.79
C VAL A 135 -0.40 -4.01 9.47
N PRO A 136 -1.30 -3.28 10.15
CA PRO A 136 -2.53 -3.87 10.66
C PRO A 136 -3.38 -4.43 9.53
N ARG A 137 -4.29 -5.36 9.85
CA ARG A 137 -5.11 -6.00 8.80
C ARG A 137 -6.12 -5.02 8.23
N ASP A 138 -6.79 -4.27 9.12
CA ASP A 138 -7.54 -3.08 8.75
C ASP A 138 -6.69 -1.83 8.97
N ILE A 139 -6.46 -1.09 7.91
CA ILE A 139 -5.75 0.19 7.94
C ILE A 139 -6.69 1.36 7.66
N SER A 140 -7.94 1.09 7.27
CA SER A 140 -8.89 2.12 6.86
C SER A 140 -9.31 3.02 8.04
N THR A 141 -9.20 2.50 9.26
CA THR A 141 -9.55 3.15 10.52
C THR A 141 -8.35 3.63 11.33
N ILE A 142 -7.12 3.52 10.81
CA ILE A 142 -5.87 3.81 11.54
C ILE A 142 -5.80 5.26 12.05
N THR A 143 -5.49 5.43 13.34
CA THR A 143 -5.33 6.77 13.96
C THR A 143 -3.87 7.22 13.98
N THR A 144 -3.63 8.49 14.32
CA THR A 144 -2.26 9.00 14.57
C THR A 144 -1.54 8.26 15.70
N THR A 145 -2.30 7.81 16.71
CA THR A 145 -1.79 7.04 17.85
C THR A 145 -1.39 5.63 17.41
N ASP A 146 -2.24 4.96 16.65
CA ASP A 146 -1.95 3.63 16.09
C ASP A 146 -0.71 3.67 15.19
N LEU A 147 -0.62 4.69 14.35
CA LEU A 147 0.51 4.89 13.46
C LEU A 147 1.83 5.07 14.22
N SER A 148 1.79 5.70 15.40
CA SER A 148 2.94 5.78 16.30
C SER A 148 3.25 4.41 16.92
N ASN A 149 2.24 3.69 17.42
CA ASN A 149 2.42 2.38 18.07
C ASN A 149 2.92 1.29 17.10
N PHE A 150 2.48 1.31 15.84
CA PHE A 150 2.90 0.35 14.81
C PHE A 150 4.25 0.70 14.20
N CYS A 151 4.82 1.86 14.51
CA CYS A 151 6.12 2.28 14.02
C CYS A 151 7.23 1.83 14.98
N PRO A 152 8.03 0.79 14.67
CA PRO A 152 9.07 0.33 15.59
C PRO A 152 10.21 1.36 15.76
N ASN A 153 10.40 2.26 14.79
CA ASN A 153 11.46 3.26 14.81
C ASN A 153 10.92 4.65 14.48
N HIS A 154 10.46 5.38 15.50
CA HIS A 154 9.92 6.73 15.33
C HIS A 154 10.95 7.69 14.68
N GLN A 155 12.23 7.54 15.01
CA GLN A 155 13.29 8.44 14.52
C GLN A 155 13.57 8.26 13.03
N ARG A 156 13.32 7.10 12.45
CA ARG A 156 13.51 6.88 11.00
C ARG A 156 12.20 6.97 10.25
N ASP A 157 11.15 6.32 10.77
CA ASP A 157 10.00 5.92 9.98
C ASP A 157 8.73 6.72 10.26
N LEU A 158 8.73 7.64 11.25
CA LEU A 158 7.58 8.47 11.63
C LEU A 158 7.87 9.98 11.56
N ILE A 159 6.93 10.76 11.02
CA ILE A 159 6.78 12.19 11.32
C ILE A 159 5.38 12.40 11.87
N SER A 160 5.24 13.12 12.98
CA SER A 160 3.95 13.27 13.66
C SER A 160 3.68 14.74 14.02
N GLY A 161 2.39 15.08 14.08
CA GLY A 161 1.93 16.40 14.54
C GLY A 161 2.31 17.55 13.63
N VAL A 162 2.55 17.30 12.34
CA VAL A 162 2.83 18.37 11.39
C VAL A 162 1.54 19.14 11.15
N ILE A 163 1.58 20.46 11.33
CA ILE A 163 0.41 21.32 11.08
C ILE A 163 0.21 21.39 9.58
N SER A 164 -0.89 20.81 9.06
CA SER A 164 -1.10 20.64 7.62
C SER A 164 -1.18 21.94 6.83
N ARG A 165 -1.46 23.06 7.52
CA ARG A 165 -1.40 24.41 6.95
C ARG A 165 0.02 24.89 6.66
N GLU A 166 0.95 24.57 7.55
CA GLU A 166 2.30 25.15 7.53
C GLU A 166 3.24 24.38 6.61
N GLU A 167 3.06 23.07 6.54
CA GLU A 167 3.97 22.20 5.81
C GLU A 167 3.27 20.92 5.33
N ALA A 168 3.80 20.33 4.25
CA ALA A 168 3.40 19.01 3.76
C ALA A 168 4.31 17.92 4.34
N SER A 169 3.78 16.72 4.50
CA SER A 169 4.54 15.54 4.88
C SER A 169 4.89 14.71 3.65
N MET A 170 6.00 13.98 3.72
CA MET A 170 6.45 13.09 2.66
C MET A 170 7.04 11.81 3.26
N THR A 171 6.76 10.70 2.60
CA THR A 171 7.45 9.42 2.81
C THR A 171 8.18 8.97 1.57
N MET A 172 9.25 8.22 1.79
CA MET A 172 9.98 7.50 0.77
C MET A 172 10.59 6.23 1.36
N ALA A 173 10.60 5.15 0.59
CA ALA A 173 11.28 3.93 0.98
C ALA A 173 11.70 3.15 -0.27
N MET A 174 12.88 2.54 -0.20
CA MET A 174 13.26 1.47 -1.13
C MET A 174 12.83 0.14 -0.54
N THR A 175 12.46 -0.81 -1.40
CA THR A 175 12.15 -2.19 -1.00
C THR A 175 13.45 -2.92 -0.63
N GLU A 176 13.36 -3.90 0.28
CA GLU A 176 14.54 -4.65 0.71
C GLU A 176 15.14 -5.52 -0.40
N HIS A 177 14.32 -5.87 -1.39
CA HIS A 177 14.69 -6.68 -2.54
C HIS A 177 15.03 -5.85 -3.79
N PHE A 178 15.02 -4.51 -3.73
CA PHE A 178 15.36 -3.60 -4.84
C PHE A 178 14.70 -3.96 -6.18
N GLY A 179 13.41 -4.32 -6.15
CA GLY A 179 12.67 -4.69 -7.36
C GLY A 179 12.91 -6.10 -7.90
N LYS A 180 13.86 -6.88 -7.36
CA LYS A 180 14.14 -8.26 -7.79
C LYS A 180 12.93 -9.20 -7.71
N LYS A 181 12.02 -8.98 -6.75
CA LYS A 181 10.79 -9.77 -6.59
C LYS A 181 9.67 -9.25 -7.50
N MET A 182 9.88 -9.39 -8.81
CA MET A 182 8.89 -8.99 -9.82
C MET A 182 7.68 -9.93 -9.82
N ALA A 183 6.51 -9.40 -10.09
CA ALA A 183 5.29 -10.14 -10.38
C ALA A 183 5.14 -10.32 -11.89
N LEU A 184 4.45 -11.38 -12.30
CA LEU A 184 3.93 -11.49 -13.67
C LEU A 184 2.77 -10.50 -13.81
N SER A 185 2.88 -9.54 -14.73
CA SER A 185 1.90 -8.44 -14.87
C SER A 185 0.93 -8.64 -16.05
N ARG A 186 0.82 -9.87 -16.56
CA ARG A 186 -0.13 -10.20 -17.64
C ARG A 186 -1.56 -10.26 -17.12
N SER A 187 -2.51 -9.89 -17.96
CA SER A 187 -3.94 -10.07 -17.66
C SER A 187 -4.25 -11.54 -17.37
N ASN A 188 -5.19 -11.78 -16.44
CA ASN A 188 -5.65 -13.10 -16.01
C ASN A 188 -4.56 -13.99 -15.38
N MET A 189 -3.48 -13.41 -14.87
CA MET A 189 -2.45 -14.11 -14.12
C MET A 189 -2.37 -13.54 -12.72
N ILE A 190 -2.28 -14.43 -11.74
CA ILE A 190 -2.06 -14.07 -10.34
C ILE A 190 -0.60 -14.34 -10.02
N GLY A 191 0.11 -13.32 -9.55
CA GLY A 191 1.50 -13.45 -9.12
C GLY A 191 1.64 -14.21 -7.79
N ASN A 192 2.79 -14.06 -7.15
CA ASN A 192 3.02 -14.64 -5.83
C ASN A 192 1.94 -14.15 -4.86
N THR A 193 1.22 -15.10 -4.25
CA THR A 193 0.10 -14.83 -3.35
C THR A 193 0.30 -15.54 -2.02
N VAL A 194 -0.07 -14.84 -0.96
CA VAL A 194 -0.23 -15.44 0.36
C VAL A 194 -1.71 -15.75 0.53
N LYS A 195 -2.03 -17.04 0.68
CA LYS A 195 -3.41 -17.49 0.93
C LYS A 195 -3.68 -17.49 2.43
N ARG A 196 -4.78 -16.87 2.84
CA ARG A 196 -5.30 -16.95 4.21
C ARG A 196 -6.72 -17.48 4.14
N SER A 197 -7.00 -18.54 4.88
CA SER A 197 -8.32 -19.15 4.89
C SER A 197 -8.89 -19.20 6.29
N TRP A 198 -10.14 -18.80 6.44
CA TRP A 198 -10.97 -19.15 7.57
C TRP A 198 -11.92 -20.26 7.17
N ASP A 199 -12.03 -21.29 8.00
CA ASP A 199 -12.84 -22.48 7.76
C ASP A 199 -13.61 -22.80 9.04
N ASP A 200 -14.94 -22.69 8.96
CA ASP A 200 -15.85 -22.91 10.07
C ASP A 200 -15.91 -24.39 10.48
N SER A 201 -15.55 -25.34 9.60
CA SER A 201 -15.57 -26.78 9.92
C SER A 201 -14.51 -27.22 10.93
N LEU A 202 -13.54 -26.36 11.22
CA LEU A 202 -12.43 -26.69 12.10
C LEU A 202 -12.79 -26.45 13.56
N GLY A 203 -12.89 -27.54 14.33
CA GLY A 203 -13.10 -27.47 15.78
C GLY A 203 -14.46 -26.89 16.15
N THR A 204 -14.49 -25.94 17.09
CA THR A 204 -15.73 -25.32 17.60
C THR A 204 -16.06 -23.99 16.93
N ARG A 205 -15.35 -23.61 15.86
CA ARG A 205 -15.46 -22.30 15.20
C ARG A 205 -16.88 -22.01 14.75
N ARG A 206 -17.54 -22.99 14.12
CA ARG A 206 -18.91 -22.88 13.61
C ARG A 206 -19.93 -22.39 14.64
N THR A 207 -19.76 -22.76 15.90
CA THR A 207 -20.71 -22.46 16.99
C THR A 207 -20.20 -21.35 17.92
N THR A 208 -19.05 -20.75 17.63
CA THR A 208 -18.42 -19.74 18.48
C THR A 208 -18.65 -18.33 17.92
N VAL A 209 -19.27 -17.45 18.73
CA VAL A 209 -19.51 -16.04 18.36
C VAL A 209 -18.16 -15.34 18.13
N GLY A 210 -18.02 -14.60 17.03
CA GLY A 210 -16.75 -13.96 16.66
C GLY A 210 -15.82 -14.87 15.84
N GLU A 211 -16.17 -16.14 15.66
CA GLU A 211 -15.35 -17.17 15.01
C GLU A 211 -16.10 -17.98 13.94
N THR A 212 -17.34 -17.61 13.62
CA THR A 212 -18.07 -18.17 12.48
C THR A 212 -18.44 -17.09 11.50
N LEU A 213 -18.39 -17.42 10.20
CA LEU A 213 -18.91 -16.56 9.15
C LEU A 213 -20.44 -16.50 9.19
N GLY A 214 -21.09 -17.56 9.66
CA GLY A 214 -22.54 -17.70 9.66
C GLY A 214 -23.25 -17.27 10.94
N LYS A 215 -24.55 -17.57 11.04
CA LYS A 215 -25.33 -17.46 12.29
C LYS A 215 -24.95 -18.59 13.24
N THR A 216 -24.93 -18.34 14.55
CA THR A 216 -24.61 -19.33 15.59
C THR A 216 -25.81 -20.13 16.10
N VAL A 217 -27.02 -19.78 15.65
CA VAL A 217 -28.27 -20.45 16.00
C VAL A 217 -29.10 -20.70 14.74
N ASP A 218 -29.86 -21.79 14.73
CA ASP A 218 -30.76 -22.10 13.62
C ASP A 218 -31.65 -20.90 13.33
N THR A 219 -31.73 -20.54 12.05
CA THR A 219 -32.35 -19.28 11.63
C THR A 219 -33.27 -19.55 10.45
N THR A 220 -34.54 -19.16 10.61
CA THR A 220 -35.55 -19.23 9.55
C THR A 220 -35.47 -17.98 8.66
N TYR A 221 -35.38 -18.21 7.35
CA TYR A 221 -35.36 -17.19 6.31
C TYR A 221 -36.67 -17.23 5.53
N THR A 222 -37.22 -16.05 5.22
CA THR A 222 -38.33 -15.93 4.26
C THR A 222 -37.74 -15.55 2.92
N LEU A 223 -37.64 -16.51 2.00
CA LEU A 223 -36.96 -16.31 0.72
C LEU A 223 -37.83 -15.52 -0.26
N PRO A 224 -37.26 -14.56 -1.00
CA PRO A 224 -37.98 -13.86 -2.06
C PRO A 224 -38.29 -14.79 -3.24
N THR A 225 -39.50 -14.64 -3.79
CA THR A 225 -39.99 -15.42 -4.94
C THR A 225 -39.57 -14.84 -6.29
N ASN A 226 -39.11 -13.59 -6.32
CA ASN A 226 -38.67 -12.91 -7.54
C ASN A 226 -37.17 -12.64 -7.47
N SER A 227 -36.48 -12.78 -8.61
CA SER A 227 -35.08 -12.35 -8.73
C SER A 227 -35.00 -10.86 -8.70
N GLU A 228 -34.31 -10.35 -7.69
CA GLU A 228 -33.94 -8.96 -7.65
C GLU A 228 -32.81 -8.73 -8.65
N THR A 229 -32.99 -7.76 -9.52
CA THR A 229 -32.01 -7.38 -10.54
C THR A 229 -30.91 -6.48 -9.98
N ASP A 230 -31.17 -5.78 -8.87
CA ASP A 230 -30.19 -4.99 -8.13
C ASP A 230 -29.99 -5.53 -6.70
N ILE A 231 -29.25 -6.62 -6.63
CA ILE A 231 -28.95 -7.35 -5.40
C ILE A 231 -28.15 -6.48 -4.41
N ALA A 232 -27.32 -5.56 -4.90
CA ALA A 232 -26.50 -4.69 -4.05
C ALA A 232 -27.36 -3.70 -3.24
N THR A 233 -28.31 -3.04 -3.90
CA THR A 233 -29.29 -2.16 -3.25
C THR A 233 -30.31 -2.95 -2.41
N TYR A 234 -30.62 -4.18 -2.81
CA TYR A 234 -31.51 -5.06 -2.08
C TYR A 234 -30.94 -5.50 -0.72
N LEU A 235 -29.65 -5.85 -0.65
CA LEU A 235 -29.05 -6.36 0.58
C LEU A 235 -28.75 -5.28 1.63
N THR A 236 -28.63 -4.01 1.24
CA THR A 236 -28.57 -2.89 2.20
C THR A 236 -29.90 -2.67 2.93
N THR A 237 -31.03 -3.11 2.35
CA THR A 237 -32.38 -2.98 2.94
C THR A 237 -32.91 -4.28 3.54
N LYS A 238 -32.33 -5.44 3.19
CA LYS A 238 -32.78 -6.79 3.60
C LYS A 238 -31.66 -7.61 4.24
N THR A 239 -31.01 -7.08 5.26
CA THR A 239 -29.96 -7.79 6.05
C THR A 239 -30.42 -9.13 6.63
N ALA A 240 -31.73 -9.33 6.79
CA ALA A 240 -32.33 -10.60 7.21
C ALA A 240 -32.06 -11.77 6.24
N LEU A 241 -31.68 -11.50 4.98
CA LEU A 241 -31.36 -12.54 3.98
C LEU A 241 -29.88 -12.90 3.93
N VAL A 242 -29.03 -12.19 4.69
CA VAL A 242 -27.60 -12.46 4.81
C VAL A 242 -27.39 -13.59 5.80
N PHE A 243 -26.86 -14.71 5.32
CA PHE A 243 -26.64 -15.91 6.13
C PHE A 243 -25.16 -16.22 6.36
N ALA A 244 -24.24 -15.61 5.61
CA ALA A 244 -22.82 -15.55 5.94
C ALA A 244 -22.27 -14.14 5.74
N ASP A 245 -21.40 -13.70 6.65
CA ASP A 245 -20.79 -12.37 6.66
C ASP A 245 -19.44 -12.41 7.36
N SER A 246 -18.39 -11.97 6.67
CA SER A 246 -17.03 -11.91 7.24
C SER A 246 -16.89 -10.94 8.41
N ASN A 247 -17.80 -9.97 8.56
CA ASN A 247 -17.80 -9.06 9.71
C ASN A 247 -18.17 -9.75 11.03
N ASN A 248 -18.71 -10.98 10.96
CA ASN A 248 -18.94 -11.79 12.17
C ASN A 248 -17.63 -12.34 12.75
N LEU A 249 -16.53 -12.30 11.98
CA LEU A 249 -15.21 -12.70 12.46
C LEU A 249 -14.52 -11.56 13.19
N THR A 250 -13.79 -11.88 14.25
CA THR A 250 -12.84 -10.94 14.85
C THR A 250 -11.72 -10.57 13.86
N GLU A 251 -11.11 -9.40 14.03
CA GLU A 251 -10.02 -8.93 13.16
C GLU A 251 -8.86 -9.96 13.08
N ALA A 252 -8.54 -10.63 14.19
CA ALA A 252 -7.49 -11.64 14.25
C ALA A 252 -7.79 -12.90 13.44
N ASN A 253 -9.07 -13.18 13.18
CA ASN A 253 -9.53 -14.38 12.46
C ASN A 253 -10.02 -14.08 11.04
N ASN A 254 -10.32 -12.82 10.71
CA ASN A 254 -10.73 -12.42 9.38
C ASN A 254 -9.57 -12.60 8.38
N PRO A 255 -9.73 -13.43 7.32
CA PRO A 255 -8.69 -13.67 6.33
C PRO A 255 -8.49 -12.50 5.36
N LEU A 256 -9.42 -11.54 5.33
CA LEU A 256 -9.35 -10.35 4.49
C LEU A 256 -8.41 -9.31 5.13
N THR A 257 -7.65 -8.64 4.28
CA THR A 257 -6.66 -7.62 4.67
C THR A 257 -6.82 -6.38 3.78
N PHE A 258 -6.15 -5.29 4.14
CA PHE A 258 -6.05 -4.09 3.30
C PHE A 258 -5.44 -4.34 1.90
N ALA A 259 -4.85 -5.51 1.64
CA ALA A 259 -4.25 -5.87 0.36
C ALA A 259 -4.93 -7.09 -0.31
N THR A 260 -6.14 -7.42 0.12
CA THR A 260 -6.92 -8.54 -0.45
C THR A 260 -7.78 -8.06 -1.61
N TYR A 261 -7.43 -8.44 -2.84
CA TYR A 261 -8.21 -8.11 -4.04
C TYR A 261 -8.94 -9.31 -4.63
N ASN A 262 -8.51 -10.52 -4.29
CA ASN A 262 -9.09 -11.77 -4.74
C ASN A 262 -9.54 -12.60 -3.53
N VAL A 263 -10.70 -13.23 -3.65
CA VAL A 263 -11.30 -14.05 -2.60
C VAL A 263 -11.95 -15.28 -3.23
N ASP A 264 -11.76 -16.45 -2.61
CA ASP A 264 -12.59 -17.63 -2.87
C ASP A 264 -13.52 -17.87 -1.68
N PHE A 265 -14.74 -18.31 -1.99
CA PHE A 265 -15.76 -18.64 -1.01
C PHE A 265 -16.36 -20.02 -1.33
N ASP A 266 -16.38 -20.88 -0.31
CA ASP A 266 -17.07 -22.17 -0.34
C ASP A 266 -18.10 -22.22 0.79
N ALA A 267 -19.31 -22.67 0.47
CA ALA A 267 -20.40 -22.89 1.39
C ALA A 267 -20.97 -24.29 1.19
N TYR A 268 -21.19 -24.98 2.30
CA TYR A 268 -22.07 -26.14 2.38
C TYR A 268 -23.16 -25.78 3.39
N CYS A 269 -24.41 -25.76 2.94
CA CYS A 269 -25.54 -25.38 3.77
C CYS A 269 -26.54 -26.54 3.83
N LEU A 270 -26.91 -26.95 5.04
CA LEU A 270 -28.06 -27.82 5.22
C LEU A 270 -29.28 -26.96 5.51
N VAL A 271 -30.33 -27.20 4.74
CA VAL A 271 -31.55 -26.44 4.78
C VAL A 271 -32.74 -27.35 5.05
N GLU A 272 -33.63 -26.91 5.94
CA GLU A 272 -34.90 -27.59 6.25
C GLU A 272 -36.07 -26.72 5.76
N ASP A 273 -36.95 -27.31 4.96
CA ASP A 273 -38.18 -26.66 4.49
C ASP A 273 -39.40 -27.45 4.98
N ALA A 274 -40.05 -26.94 6.02
CA ALA A 274 -41.22 -27.59 6.63
C ALA A 274 -42.49 -27.55 5.75
N GLY A 275 -42.47 -26.88 4.59
CA GLY A 275 -43.62 -26.67 3.70
C GLY A 275 -43.38 -27.05 2.23
N ALA A 276 -42.33 -27.83 1.95
CA ALA A 276 -41.92 -28.19 0.59
C ALA A 276 -43.01 -28.91 -0.21
N THR A 277 -43.56 -28.26 -1.26
CA THR A 277 -44.54 -28.86 -2.19
C THR A 277 -43.95 -29.25 -3.54
N GLN A 278 -42.73 -28.80 -3.85
CA GLN A 278 -42.03 -29.12 -5.08
C GLN A 278 -40.84 -30.06 -4.82
N ILE A 279 -40.48 -30.82 -5.85
CA ILE A 279 -39.43 -31.85 -5.81
C ILE A 279 -38.08 -31.30 -6.30
N ASN A 280 -38.09 -30.25 -7.13
CA ASN A 280 -36.88 -29.65 -7.70
C ASN A 280 -36.73 -28.21 -7.20
N TYR A 281 -35.62 -27.93 -6.54
CA TYR A 281 -35.29 -26.61 -6.03
C TYR A 281 -34.08 -26.05 -6.78
N GLN A 282 -34.24 -24.86 -7.35
CA GLN A 282 -33.11 -24.04 -7.78
C GLN A 282 -32.95 -22.90 -6.79
N VAL A 283 -31.84 -22.92 -6.05
CA VAL A 283 -31.51 -21.88 -5.10
C VAL A 283 -30.40 -21.02 -5.67
N LYS A 284 -30.63 -19.70 -5.72
CA LYS A 284 -29.62 -18.73 -6.12
C LYS A 284 -29.23 -17.88 -4.94
N VAL A 285 -27.93 -17.75 -4.75
CA VAL A 285 -27.32 -16.90 -3.73
C VAL A 285 -26.42 -15.87 -4.39
N ALA A 286 -26.28 -14.74 -3.73
CA ALA A 286 -25.38 -13.69 -4.15
C ALA A 286 -24.18 -13.63 -3.22
N LEU A 287 -22.99 -13.76 -3.80
CA LEU A 287 -21.72 -13.52 -3.14
C LEU A 287 -21.29 -12.09 -3.46
N ILE A 288 -21.12 -11.23 -2.45
CA ILE A 288 -20.79 -9.82 -2.64
C ILE A 288 -19.59 -9.43 -1.79
N GLY A 289 -18.65 -8.71 -2.41
CA GLY A 289 -17.49 -8.11 -1.77
C GLY A 289 -17.65 -6.60 -1.64
N TYR A 290 -17.34 -6.07 -0.46
CA TYR A 290 -17.41 -4.65 -0.12
C TYR A 290 -16.03 -4.06 0.17
N ASP A 291 -15.85 -2.79 -0.18
CA ASP A 291 -14.75 -1.98 0.36
C ASP A 291 -15.04 -1.52 1.80
N SER A 292 -14.07 -0.86 2.43
CA SER A 292 -14.16 -0.40 3.82
C SER A 292 -15.25 0.65 4.05
N ALA A 293 -15.75 1.29 3.00
CA ALA A 293 -16.86 2.23 3.05
C ALA A 293 -18.22 1.55 2.78
N ASN A 294 -18.26 0.20 2.73
CA ASN A 294 -19.42 -0.61 2.37
C ASN A 294 -19.96 -0.35 0.96
N ASN A 295 -19.11 0.08 0.00
CA ASN A 295 -19.47 0.07 -1.41
C ASN A 295 -19.22 -1.32 -2.00
N VAL A 296 -20.10 -1.79 -2.87
CA VAL A 296 -19.90 -3.04 -3.59
C VAL A 296 -18.76 -2.87 -4.61
N VAL A 297 -17.75 -3.72 -4.51
CA VAL A 297 -16.58 -3.72 -5.42
C VAL A 297 -16.52 -4.96 -6.30
N ALA A 298 -17.17 -6.05 -5.89
CA ALA A 298 -17.27 -7.28 -6.66
C ALA A 298 -18.55 -8.03 -6.28
N SER A 299 -19.15 -8.74 -7.24
CA SER A 299 -20.31 -9.59 -6.98
C SER A 299 -20.35 -10.79 -7.93
N ALA A 300 -20.82 -11.93 -7.43
CA ALA A 300 -21.09 -13.13 -8.21
C ALA A 300 -22.44 -13.72 -7.81
N SER A 301 -23.17 -14.25 -8.79
CA SER A 301 -24.38 -15.05 -8.52
C SER A 301 -24.00 -16.53 -8.57
N LEU A 302 -24.24 -17.25 -7.48
CA LEU A 302 -24.01 -18.68 -7.38
C LEU A 302 -25.35 -19.40 -7.35
N ASN A 303 -25.45 -20.52 -8.06
CA ASN A 303 -26.68 -21.27 -8.16
C ASN A 303 -26.39 -22.72 -7.85
N ASP A 304 -27.29 -23.36 -7.13
CA ASP A 304 -27.28 -24.80 -6.92
C ASP A 304 -28.66 -25.39 -7.21
N TYR A 305 -28.68 -26.66 -7.58
CA TYR A 305 -29.87 -27.42 -7.91
C TYR A 305 -29.93 -28.65 -7.02
N THR A 306 -30.99 -28.77 -6.25
CA THR A 306 -31.20 -29.90 -5.36
C THR A 306 -32.60 -30.46 -5.53
N THR A 307 -32.76 -31.75 -5.24
CA THR A 307 -34.03 -32.45 -5.37
C THR A 307 -34.42 -33.08 -4.06
N THR A 308 -35.62 -32.79 -3.57
CA THR A 308 -36.17 -33.45 -2.38
C THR A 308 -36.79 -34.79 -2.79
N SER A 309 -36.81 -35.77 -1.88
CA SER A 309 -37.26 -37.12 -2.22
C SER A 309 -38.78 -37.28 -2.16
N GLN A 310 -39.51 -36.37 -1.48
CA GLN A 310 -40.96 -36.48 -1.37
C GLN A 310 -41.66 -35.12 -1.13
N ALA A 311 -42.72 -34.83 -1.89
CA ALA A 311 -43.53 -33.64 -1.64
C ALA A 311 -44.35 -33.78 -0.35
N GLY A 312 -44.30 -32.79 0.54
CA GLY A 312 -45.16 -32.68 1.74
C GLY A 312 -44.58 -33.21 3.05
N THR A 313 -43.31 -33.62 3.11
CA THR A 313 -42.58 -33.87 4.36
C THR A 313 -41.57 -32.74 4.62
N ALA A 314 -41.22 -32.50 5.91
CA ALA A 314 -40.14 -31.58 6.27
C ALA A 314 -38.82 -32.17 5.75
N ASP A 315 -38.50 -31.84 4.51
CA ASP A 315 -37.38 -32.41 3.80
C ASP A 315 -36.14 -31.54 4.03
N ARG A 316 -35.08 -32.17 4.48
CA ARG A 316 -33.75 -31.58 4.58
C ARG A 316 -33.02 -31.78 3.26
N TYR A 317 -32.38 -30.72 2.76
CA TYR A 317 -31.56 -30.80 1.56
C TYR A 317 -30.26 -30.03 1.69
N ASP A 318 -29.24 -30.56 1.01
CA ASP A 318 -27.91 -29.99 0.96
C ASP A 318 -27.81 -28.99 -0.19
N LEU A 319 -27.13 -27.88 0.08
CA LEU A 319 -26.76 -26.87 -0.91
C LEU A 319 -25.25 -26.63 -0.88
N GLN A 320 -24.63 -26.60 -2.05
CA GLN A 320 -23.22 -26.30 -2.22
C GLN A 320 -23.02 -25.08 -3.11
N PHE A 321 -22.35 -24.07 -2.56
CA PHE A 321 -22.00 -22.85 -3.28
C PHE A 321 -20.50 -22.67 -3.30
N ARG A 322 -19.93 -22.51 -4.50
CA ARG A 322 -18.51 -22.19 -4.69
C ARG A 322 -18.38 -21.05 -5.66
N GLY A 323 -17.60 -20.05 -5.30
CA GLY A 323 -17.41 -18.86 -6.12
C GLY A 323 -16.15 -18.11 -5.74
N SER A 324 -15.74 -17.22 -6.64
CA SER A 324 -14.64 -16.30 -6.39
C SER A 324 -15.03 -14.87 -6.74
N LEU A 325 -14.41 -13.92 -6.07
CA LEU A 325 -14.54 -12.49 -6.30
C LEU A 325 -13.18 -11.90 -6.60
N SER A 326 -13.14 -10.97 -7.55
CA SER A 326 -11.95 -10.21 -7.91
C SER A 326 -12.32 -8.73 -8.01
N SER A 327 -11.54 -7.88 -7.36
CA SER A 327 -11.69 -6.42 -7.42
C SER A 327 -10.48 -5.80 -8.10
N SER A 328 -10.72 -5.07 -9.20
CA SER A 328 -9.66 -4.33 -9.91
C SER A 328 -9.43 -2.91 -9.38
N THR A 329 -10.24 -2.44 -8.43
CA THR A 329 -10.27 -1.02 -8.03
C THR A 329 -9.83 -0.78 -6.59
N ARG A 330 -10.32 -1.60 -5.65
CA ARG A 330 -10.10 -1.43 -4.20
C ARG A 330 -10.04 -2.78 -3.48
N PRO A 331 -9.32 -2.88 -2.36
CA PRO A 331 -9.32 -4.10 -1.54
C PRO A 331 -10.73 -4.49 -1.06
N ILE A 332 -11.00 -5.78 -1.04
CA ILE A 332 -12.21 -6.39 -0.48
C ILE A 332 -11.99 -6.53 1.04
N THR A 333 -12.80 -5.83 1.82
CA THR A 333 -12.69 -5.80 3.29
C THR A 333 -13.79 -6.59 4.00
N ARG A 334 -14.92 -6.80 3.32
CA ARG A 334 -16.02 -7.62 3.81
C ARG A 334 -16.62 -8.44 2.67
N VAL A 335 -16.96 -9.68 2.95
CA VAL A 335 -17.63 -10.58 2.02
C VAL A 335 -18.90 -11.10 2.67
N ILE A 336 -20.01 -11.02 1.94
CA ILE A 336 -21.30 -11.55 2.37
C ILE A 336 -21.80 -12.59 1.39
N LEU A 337 -22.53 -13.56 1.90
CA LEU A 337 -23.35 -14.48 1.13
C LEU A 337 -24.81 -14.32 1.58
N ALA A 338 -25.69 -14.08 0.61
CA ALA A 338 -27.09 -13.82 0.89
C ALA A 338 -28.02 -14.54 -0.10
N TRP A 339 -29.23 -14.83 0.35
CA TRP A 339 -30.26 -15.41 -0.51
C TRP A 339 -30.70 -14.39 -1.56
N ASN A 340 -30.72 -14.79 -2.83
CA ASN A 340 -31.22 -13.97 -3.93
C ASN A 340 -32.60 -14.45 -4.39
N THR A 341 -32.74 -15.73 -4.72
CA THR A 341 -34.02 -16.32 -5.13
C THR A 341 -34.12 -17.78 -4.82
N ASN A 342 -35.36 -18.23 -4.61
CA ASN A 342 -35.71 -19.63 -4.71
C ASN A 342 -36.73 -19.86 -5.83
N ASN A 343 -36.29 -20.48 -6.93
CA ASN A 343 -37.20 -20.94 -7.97
C ASN A 343 -37.65 -22.36 -7.57
N GLY A 344 -38.75 -22.45 -6.82
CA GLY A 344 -39.30 -23.74 -6.41
C GLY A 344 -40.34 -23.69 -5.27
N ALA A 345 -40.39 -22.61 -4.49
CA ALA A 345 -41.30 -22.50 -3.35
C ALA A 345 -42.00 -21.14 -3.30
N SER A 346 -43.33 -21.16 -3.26
CA SER A 346 -44.14 -20.01 -2.87
C SER A 346 -43.97 -19.76 -1.37
N ASN A 347 -43.29 -18.67 -0.98
CA ASN A 347 -43.16 -18.18 0.41
C ASN A 347 -42.72 -19.25 1.45
N ALA A 348 -41.84 -20.19 1.09
CA ALA A 348 -41.33 -21.14 2.08
C ALA A 348 -40.47 -20.43 3.12
N SER A 349 -40.80 -20.68 4.39
CA SER A 349 -39.93 -20.39 5.52
C SER A 349 -38.85 -21.47 5.56
N THR A 350 -37.64 -21.09 5.19
CA THR A 350 -36.51 -22.00 5.01
C THR A 350 -35.58 -21.87 6.21
N GLU A 351 -35.41 -22.95 6.98
CA GLU A 351 -34.53 -22.96 8.15
C GLU A 351 -33.12 -23.42 7.77
N LEU A 352 -32.11 -22.63 8.15
CA LEU A 352 -30.71 -23.02 8.00
C LEU A 352 -30.26 -23.77 9.25
N ALA A 353 -29.96 -25.06 9.11
CA ALA A 353 -29.43 -25.89 10.19
C ALA A 353 -27.95 -25.55 10.43
N VAL A 354 -27.68 -24.82 11.52
CA VAL A 354 -26.38 -24.20 11.78
C VAL A 354 -25.28 -25.22 12.06
N SER A 355 -25.59 -26.27 12.82
CA SER A 355 -24.61 -27.30 13.21
C SER A 355 -24.04 -28.11 12.05
N GLU A 356 -24.78 -28.15 10.93
CA GLU A 356 -24.44 -28.95 9.74
C GLU A 356 -24.07 -28.06 8.54
N THR A 357 -24.09 -26.74 8.72
CA THR A 357 -23.66 -25.76 7.73
C THR A 357 -22.20 -25.37 7.95
N VAL A 358 -21.42 -25.25 6.88
CA VAL A 358 -19.99 -24.86 6.92
C VAL A 358 -19.73 -23.77 5.89
N PHE A 359 -18.95 -22.77 6.30
CA PHE A 359 -18.44 -21.72 5.43
C PHE A 359 -16.93 -21.71 5.44
N LYS A 360 -16.34 -21.45 4.28
CA LYS A 360 -14.92 -21.25 4.13
C LYS A 360 -14.66 -20.03 3.25
N LEU A 361 -13.89 -19.10 3.80
CA LEU A 361 -13.49 -17.86 3.13
C LEU A 361 -11.98 -17.87 2.98
N THR A 362 -11.49 -17.74 1.75
CA THR A 362 -10.05 -17.67 1.45
C THR A 362 -9.72 -16.33 0.82
N GLY A 363 -8.99 -15.47 1.54
CA GLY A 363 -8.44 -14.24 1.02
C GLY A 363 -7.05 -14.45 0.41
N TYR A 364 -6.80 -13.78 -0.71
CA TYR A 364 -5.51 -13.75 -1.38
C TYR A 364 -4.87 -12.38 -1.20
N GLU A 365 -3.71 -12.34 -0.55
CA GLU A 365 -2.89 -11.14 -0.46
C GLU A 365 -1.81 -11.22 -1.55
N GLU A 366 -1.86 -10.28 -2.50
CA GLU A 366 -0.86 -10.16 -3.56
C GLU A 366 0.32 -9.33 -3.07
N THR A 367 1.39 -10.00 -2.67
CA THR A 367 2.61 -9.37 -2.16
C THR A 367 3.85 -10.06 -2.74
N SER A 368 5.01 -9.41 -2.66
CA SER A 368 6.27 -10.11 -2.92
C SER A 368 6.51 -11.21 -1.87
N ASP A 369 7.43 -12.13 -2.15
CA ASP A 369 7.84 -13.17 -1.17
C ASP A 369 8.40 -12.59 0.14
N VAL A 370 8.62 -11.27 0.21
CA VAL A 370 9.08 -10.57 1.39
C VAL A 370 7.87 -9.92 2.07
N PRO A 371 7.33 -10.51 3.16
CA PRO A 371 6.12 -10.00 3.80
C PRO A 371 6.33 -8.62 4.44
N ALA A 372 7.58 -8.28 4.82
CA ALA A 372 7.95 -6.97 5.35
C ALA A 372 8.16 -5.96 4.21
N ARG A 373 7.08 -5.51 3.57
CA ARG A 373 7.12 -4.46 2.55
C ARG A 373 6.83 -3.08 3.13
N ALA A 374 7.33 -2.04 2.47
CA ALA A 374 7.17 -0.67 2.92
C ALA A 374 5.80 -0.10 2.49
N VAL A 375 4.86 -0.03 3.43
CA VAL A 375 3.55 0.61 3.21
C VAL A 375 3.60 2.03 3.75
N GLN A 376 3.23 2.99 2.91
CA GLN A 376 3.25 4.40 3.26
C GLN A 376 1.87 4.84 3.73
N VAL A 377 1.81 5.48 4.88
CA VAL A 377 0.56 5.83 5.55
C VAL A 377 0.62 7.28 5.98
N CYS A 378 -0.39 8.06 5.61
CA CYS A 378 -0.61 9.41 6.14
C CYS A 378 -1.98 9.46 6.82
N VAL A 379 -2.02 9.88 8.07
CA VAL A 379 -3.26 10.14 8.81
C VAL A 379 -3.40 11.64 9.00
N LEU A 380 -4.52 12.19 8.56
CA LEU A 380 -4.91 13.56 8.79
C LEU A 380 -6.09 13.61 9.75
N GLU A 381 -5.97 14.39 10.81
CA GLU A 381 -6.98 14.56 11.86
C GLU A 381 -7.32 16.04 12.02
N GLY A 382 -8.57 16.33 12.36
CA GLY A 382 -9.05 17.70 12.51
C GLY A 382 -9.18 18.44 11.18
N LEU A 383 -9.60 17.73 10.13
CA LEU A 383 -9.86 18.32 8.82
C LEU A 383 -11.12 19.19 8.85
N ASN A 384 -11.06 20.31 8.13
CA ASN A 384 -12.24 21.13 7.90
C ASN A 384 -13.22 20.43 6.95
N ALA A 385 -14.50 20.78 7.07
CA ALA A 385 -15.52 20.37 6.11
C ALA A 385 -15.07 20.69 4.68
N SER A 386 -15.18 19.71 3.80
CA SER A 386 -14.82 19.82 2.38
C SER A 386 -13.35 20.19 2.13
N ALA A 387 -12.43 19.76 3.01
CA ALA A 387 -11.01 19.95 2.80
C ALA A 387 -10.53 19.34 1.47
N THR A 388 -9.51 19.93 0.85
CA THR A 388 -8.91 19.42 -0.38
C THR A 388 -7.51 18.92 -0.09
N LEU A 389 -7.30 17.61 -0.28
CA LEU A 389 -6.01 16.95 -0.13
C LEU A 389 -5.30 16.87 -1.48
N ASN A 390 -4.11 17.45 -1.58
CA ASN A 390 -3.22 17.26 -2.70
C ASN A 390 -2.29 16.10 -2.39
N ILE A 391 -2.38 15.07 -3.21
CA ILE A 391 -1.57 13.87 -3.09
C ILE A 391 -0.65 13.83 -4.31
N SER A 392 0.63 13.60 -4.06
CA SER A 392 1.61 13.34 -5.10
C SER A 392 2.38 12.09 -4.71
N SER A 393 2.44 11.11 -5.58
CA SER A 393 3.05 9.81 -5.28
C SER A 393 3.86 9.31 -6.46
N TYR A 394 4.84 8.47 -6.17
CA TYR A 394 5.64 7.81 -7.18
C TYR A 394 5.94 6.36 -6.78
N ALA A 395 6.15 5.52 -7.79
CA ALA A 395 6.82 4.24 -7.65
C ALA A 395 7.90 4.13 -8.73
N VAL A 396 9.11 3.77 -8.33
CA VAL A 396 10.17 3.35 -9.24
C VAL A 396 10.07 1.84 -9.38
N LEU A 397 9.73 1.43 -10.59
CA LEU A 397 9.49 0.06 -10.98
C LEU A 397 10.71 -0.50 -11.69
N THR A 398 11.04 -1.74 -11.39
CA THR A 398 11.91 -2.59 -12.23
C THR A 398 10.99 -3.44 -13.08
N GLY A 399 11.19 -3.47 -14.40
CA GLY A 399 10.33 -4.30 -15.23
C GLY A 399 10.88 -4.61 -16.60
N VAL A 400 10.28 -5.62 -17.20
CA VAL A 400 10.49 -5.99 -18.60
C VAL A 400 9.27 -5.50 -19.38
N PRO A 401 9.43 -4.54 -20.31
CA PRO A 401 8.31 -4.05 -21.10
C PRO A 401 7.73 -5.18 -21.95
N ASP A 402 6.42 -5.16 -22.14
CA ASP A 402 5.78 -6.11 -23.05
C ASP A 402 6.14 -5.80 -24.51
N SER A 403 6.29 -6.84 -25.31
CA SER A 403 6.70 -6.73 -26.72
C SER A 403 5.67 -5.98 -27.58
N THR A 404 4.43 -5.86 -27.08
CA THR A 404 3.36 -5.10 -27.69
C THR A 404 3.47 -3.58 -27.44
N ASN A 405 4.29 -3.13 -26.48
CA ASN A 405 4.44 -1.74 -26.06
C ASN A 405 5.82 -1.15 -26.46
N THR A 406 5.94 -0.75 -27.72
CA THR A 406 7.17 -0.21 -28.34
C THR A 406 7.64 1.15 -27.81
N PHE A 407 6.82 1.87 -27.02
CA PHE A 407 7.19 3.18 -26.45
C PHE A 407 8.27 3.08 -25.35
N ILE A 408 8.42 1.89 -24.76
CA ILE A 408 9.25 1.67 -23.57
C ILE A 408 10.59 1.00 -23.95
N SER A 409 10.71 0.46 -25.18
CA SER A 409 11.80 -0.44 -25.61
C SER A 409 13.04 0.26 -26.20
N ALA A 410 13.13 1.59 -26.15
CA ALA A 410 14.26 2.34 -26.72
C ALA A 410 15.39 2.56 -25.69
N GLY A 411 15.93 1.48 -25.14
CA GLY A 411 17.16 1.53 -24.35
C GLY A 411 18.33 1.04 -25.19
N ASP A 412 19.34 1.90 -25.42
CA ASP A 412 20.62 1.43 -25.94
C ASP A 412 21.18 0.39 -24.97
N THR A 413 21.34 -0.86 -25.43
CA THR A 413 22.09 -1.88 -24.69
C THR A 413 23.56 -1.45 -24.70
N GLN A 414 23.97 -0.70 -23.68
CA GLN A 414 25.39 -0.56 -23.41
C GLN A 414 25.87 -1.84 -22.73
N ASP A 415 26.82 -2.55 -23.36
CA ASP A 415 27.61 -3.62 -22.75
C ASP A 415 28.45 -3.03 -21.60
N ALA A 416 27.80 -2.75 -20.50
CA ALA A 416 28.37 -2.09 -19.36
C ALA A 416 28.50 -3.10 -18.21
N VAL A 417 29.72 -3.62 -18.06
CA VAL A 417 30.06 -4.47 -16.93
C VAL A 417 30.16 -3.60 -15.67
N TYR A 418 29.24 -3.79 -14.73
CA TYR A 418 29.22 -3.17 -13.40
C TYR A 418 29.44 -4.22 -12.31
N ASP A 419 30.00 -3.81 -11.18
CA ASP A 419 29.99 -4.66 -9.97
C ASP A 419 28.65 -4.51 -9.24
N ASN A 420 27.69 -5.38 -9.57
CA ASN A 420 26.34 -5.37 -8.99
C ASN A 420 26.34 -5.58 -7.46
N ASN A 421 27.32 -6.31 -6.92
CA ASN A 421 27.43 -6.52 -5.47
C ASN A 421 27.80 -5.21 -4.77
N ALA A 422 28.74 -4.45 -5.32
CA ALA A 422 29.09 -3.13 -4.79
C ALA A 422 27.90 -2.16 -4.83
N VAL A 423 27.11 -2.19 -5.92
CA VAL A 423 25.88 -1.40 -6.05
C VAL A 423 24.86 -1.79 -4.99
N GLU A 424 24.60 -3.08 -4.81
CA GLU A 424 23.64 -3.58 -3.82
C GLU A 424 24.04 -3.20 -2.39
N ILE A 425 25.31 -3.37 -2.03
CA ILE A 425 25.82 -3.00 -0.69
C ILE A 425 25.69 -1.48 -0.46
N PHE A 426 25.97 -0.66 -1.47
CA PHE A 426 25.80 0.79 -1.40
C PHE A 426 24.34 1.17 -1.16
N LEU A 427 23.41 0.63 -1.96
CA LEU A 427 21.97 0.90 -1.82
C LEU A 427 21.43 0.41 -0.46
N LYS A 428 21.85 -0.77 0.02
CA LYS A 428 21.52 -1.26 1.38
C LYS A 428 22.06 -0.34 2.47
N SER A 429 23.24 0.21 2.28
CA SER A 429 23.88 1.09 3.26
C SER A 429 23.09 2.38 3.41
N ILE A 430 22.67 3.00 2.30
CA ILE A 430 21.86 4.23 2.31
C ILE A 430 20.46 3.98 2.89
N THR A 431 19.78 2.93 2.44
CA THR A 431 18.38 2.64 2.82
C THR A 431 18.18 2.30 4.29
N ARG A 432 19.20 1.75 4.95
CA ARG A 432 19.13 1.42 6.38
C ARG A 432 19.15 2.66 7.28
N VAL A 433 19.79 3.73 6.83
CA VAL A 433 20.11 4.90 7.66
C VAL A 433 19.34 6.17 7.27
N MET A 434 18.87 6.26 6.03
CA MET A 434 18.04 7.37 5.59
C MET A 434 16.69 7.35 6.33
N PRO A 435 16.16 8.50 6.79
CA PRO A 435 14.78 8.55 7.26
C PRO A 435 13.83 8.15 6.14
N ARG A 436 12.66 7.68 6.50
CA ARG A 436 11.62 7.28 5.54
C ARG A 436 10.41 8.19 5.58
N ALA A 437 10.31 9.03 6.60
CA ALA A 437 9.26 10.02 6.79
C ALA A 437 9.88 11.39 7.14
N PHE A 438 9.40 12.43 6.47
CA PHE A 438 9.97 13.78 6.49
C PHE A 438 8.87 14.83 6.38
N THR A 439 9.22 16.06 6.75
CA THR A 439 8.53 17.22 6.21
C THR A 439 9.11 17.58 4.84
N THR A 440 8.36 18.29 3.99
CA THR A 440 8.87 18.67 2.66
C THR A 440 10.15 19.49 2.69
N ARG A 441 10.32 20.42 3.64
CA ARG A 441 11.55 21.21 3.77
C ARG A 441 12.71 20.33 4.23
N GLY A 442 12.46 19.44 5.18
CA GLY A 442 13.45 18.47 5.65
C GLY A 442 13.94 17.55 4.52
N HIS A 443 13.03 17.08 3.67
CA HIS A 443 13.38 16.32 2.48
C HIS A 443 14.25 17.13 1.50
N SER A 444 13.88 18.37 1.18
CA SER A 444 14.69 19.22 0.29
C SER A 444 16.09 19.49 0.83
N ALA A 445 16.25 19.62 2.15
CA ALA A 445 17.56 19.74 2.78
C ALA A 445 18.38 18.45 2.61
N VAL A 446 17.79 17.29 2.91
CA VAL A 446 18.47 16.00 2.73
C VAL A 446 18.84 15.75 1.28
N SER A 447 17.93 15.98 0.33
CA SER A 447 18.19 15.77 -1.10
C SER A 447 19.41 16.58 -1.56
N LYS A 448 19.47 17.87 -1.21
CA LYS A 448 20.63 18.73 -1.53
C LYS A 448 21.93 18.20 -0.93
N THR A 449 21.93 17.78 0.34
CA THR A 449 23.16 17.30 0.97
C THR A 449 23.55 15.90 0.50
N LEU A 450 22.58 15.05 0.13
CA LEU A 450 22.81 13.74 -0.44
C LEU A 450 23.44 13.85 -1.84
N SER A 451 22.92 14.73 -2.71
CA SER A 451 23.52 15.04 -4.01
C SER A 451 24.93 15.63 -3.85
N ALA A 452 25.16 16.47 -2.84
CA ALA A 452 26.51 16.97 -2.55
C ALA A 452 27.46 15.85 -2.09
N MET A 453 26.98 14.90 -1.27
CA MET A 453 27.76 13.72 -0.87
C MET A 453 28.11 12.82 -2.07
N TYR A 454 27.22 12.69 -3.06
CA TYR A 454 27.49 11.92 -4.28
C TYR A 454 28.68 12.41 -5.09
N GLY A 455 28.98 13.72 -5.01
CA GLY A 455 30.17 14.33 -5.60
C GLY A 455 31.45 14.20 -4.76
N ASP A 456 31.39 13.66 -3.54
CA ASP A 456 32.50 13.64 -2.58
C ASP A 456 33.52 12.51 -2.87
N GLU A 457 34.78 12.77 -2.53
CA GLU A 457 35.90 11.83 -2.59
C GLU A 457 35.70 10.69 -1.58
N VAL A 458 34.99 10.92 -0.48
CA VAL A 458 34.62 9.88 0.50
C VAL A 458 33.86 8.73 -0.16
N ILE A 459 32.95 9.02 -1.10
CA ILE A 459 32.23 7.97 -1.83
C ILE A 459 33.15 7.27 -2.82
N ASP A 460 34.06 7.99 -3.45
CA ASP A 460 35.06 7.40 -4.34
C ASP A 460 35.98 6.41 -3.60
N ILE A 461 36.47 6.81 -2.42
CA ILE A 461 37.26 5.97 -1.53
C ILE A 461 36.44 4.78 -1.02
N SER A 462 35.15 4.99 -0.70
CA SER A 462 34.27 3.93 -0.21
C SER A 462 34.01 2.84 -1.27
N PHE A 463 33.84 3.22 -2.54
CA PHE A 463 33.72 2.26 -3.65
C PHE A 463 35.05 1.56 -3.95
N LYS A 464 36.18 2.27 -3.84
CA LYS A 464 37.53 1.67 -3.97
C LYS A 464 37.84 0.68 -2.84
N ALA A 465 37.33 0.93 -1.63
CA ALA A 465 37.57 0.10 -0.44
C ALA A 465 36.45 -0.93 -0.16
N MET A 466 35.36 -0.92 -0.94
CA MET A 466 34.12 -1.69 -0.69
C MET A 466 33.58 -1.55 0.75
N SER A 467 33.81 -0.39 1.38
CA SER A 467 33.46 -0.12 2.77
C SER A 467 32.62 1.14 2.86
N PHE A 468 31.35 0.99 3.24
CA PHE A 468 30.34 2.06 3.23
C PHE A 468 29.96 2.53 4.64
N SER A 469 30.77 2.22 5.65
CA SER A 469 30.54 2.65 7.03
C SER A 469 30.58 4.18 7.17
N GLY A 470 31.49 4.85 6.45
CA GLY A 470 31.59 6.31 6.39
C GLY A 470 30.36 6.95 5.74
N VAL A 471 29.91 6.41 4.60
CA VAL A 471 28.68 6.85 3.91
C VAL A 471 27.47 6.72 4.84
N SER A 472 27.36 5.57 5.52
CA SER A 472 26.27 5.32 6.47
C SER A 472 26.25 6.31 7.64
N GLN A 473 27.42 6.65 8.18
CA GLN A 473 27.54 7.63 9.27
C GLN A 473 27.19 9.05 8.82
N ALA A 474 27.58 9.44 7.60
CA ALA A 474 27.24 10.74 7.05
C ALA A 474 25.72 10.87 6.80
N VAL A 475 25.07 9.85 6.22
CA VAL A 475 23.60 9.85 6.07
C VAL A 475 22.88 9.84 7.43
N LYS A 476 23.42 9.17 8.46
CA LYS A 476 22.91 9.26 9.85
C LYS A 476 23.02 10.65 10.48
N ARG A 477 23.90 11.52 9.98
CA ARG A 477 23.96 12.93 10.42
C ARG A 477 22.91 13.75 9.68
N LEU A 478 22.72 13.49 8.39
CA LEU A 478 21.66 14.11 7.59
C LEU A 478 20.25 13.76 8.08
N SER A 479 20.06 12.53 8.57
CA SER A 479 18.77 12.11 9.12
C SER A 479 18.27 13.00 10.27
N LYS A 480 19.19 13.57 11.07
CA LYS A 480 18.87 14.49 12.15
C LYS A 480 18.38 15.86 11.65
N LEU A 481 18.98 16.36 10.56
CA LEU A 481 18.52 17.59 9.88
C LEU A 481 17.13 17.42 9.26
N ALA A 482 16.86 16.23 8.73
CA ALA A 482 15.65 15.94 7.97
C ALA A 482 14.34 16.00 8.77
N LYS A 483 14.44 15.85 10.10
CA LYS A 483 13.29 15.86 11.01
C LYS A 483 13.17 17.14 11.84
N ALA A 484 14.08 18.10 11.63
CA ALA A 484 14.02 19.40 12.26
C ALA A 484 12.85 20.21 11.70
N THR A 485 12.01 20.77 12.58
CA THR A 485 10.98 21.73 12.15
C THR A 485 11.64 23.08 11.83
N GLY A 486 10.96 23.96 11.07
CA GLY A 486 11.55 25.23 10.58
C GLY A 486 12.15 26.15 11.65
N LYS A 487 11.81 26.00 12.93
CA LYS A 487 12.45 26.71 14.07
C LYS A 487 13.77 26.09 14.53
N ASP A 488 13.94 24.78 14.37
CA ASP A 488 15.11 24.01 14.86
C ASP A 488 16.21 23.85 13.81
N VAL A 489 15.90 24.15 12.54
CA VAL A 489 16.89 24.07 11.44
C VAL A 489 18.06 25.03 11.67
N ALA A 490 17.80 26.22 12.21
CA ALA A 490 18.86 27.20 12.49
C ALA A 490 19.79 26.72 13.62
N SER A 491 19.26 26.11 14.69
CA SER A 491 20.06 25.56 15.80
C SER A 491 20.78 24.27 15.43
N LEU A 492 20.22 23.44 14.54
CA LEU A 492 20.88 22.24 14.04
C LEU A 492 21.95 22.55 12.98
N LEU A 493 21.77 23.62 12.19
CA LEU A 493 22.85 24.15 11.35
C LEU A 493 24.01 24.66 12.22
N ASP A 494 23.72 25.32 13.34
CA ASP A 494 24.72 25.71 14.36
C ASP A 494 25.49 24.50 14.94
N ASP A 495 24.84 23.34 15.12
CA ASP A 495 25.48 22.10 15.60
C ASP A 495 26.31 21.38 14.53
N ILE A 496 26.02 21.61 13.25
CA ILE A 496 26.67 20.97 12.10
C ILE A 496 27.79 21.84 11.53
N ASP A 497 27.74 23.14 11.78
CA ASP A 497 28.77 24.12 11.45
C ASP A 497 30.18 23.67 11.87
N PRO A 498 30.44 23.13 13.09
CA PRO A 498 31.78 22.68 13.48
C PRO A 498 32.28 21.52 12.61
N ALA A 499 31.39 20.64 12.15
CA ALA A 499 31.75 19.50 11.30
C ALA A 499 31.97 19.93 9.84
N VAL A 500 31.15 20.85 9.32
CA VAL A 500 31.32 21.43 7.98
C VAL A 500 32.59 22.29 7.91
N HIS A 501 32.89 23.03 8.97
CA HIS A 501 34.14 23.79 9.10
C HIS A 501 35.35 22.85 9.21
N ALA A 502 35.26 21.78 10.01
CA ALA A 502 36.36 20.82 10.15
C ALA A 502 36.64 20.04 8.85
N VAL A 503 35.61 19.53 8.18
CA VAL A 503 35.72 18.83 6.90
C VAL A 503 36.14 19.79 5.77
N GLY A 504 35.55 20.99 5.74
CA GLY A 504 35.91 22.06 4.82
C GLY A 504 37.36 22.48 4.95
N ARG A 505 37.90 22.57 6.17
CA ARG A 505 39.30 22.91 6.45
C ARG A 505 40.29 21.81 6.07
N THR A 506 39.90 20.54 6.20
CA THR A 506 40.72 19.42 5.72
C THR A 506 40.72 19.33 4.19
N LEU A 507 39.57 19.58 3.55
CA LEU A 507 39.44 19.52 2.10
C LEU A 507 40.04 20.76 1.42
N SER A 508 39.96 21.94 2.04
CA SER A 508 40.55 23.19 1.51
C SER A 508 42.08 23.15 1.44
N ALA A 509 42.71 22.24 2.19
CA ALA A 509 44.15 22.02 2.16
C ALA A 509 44.60 21.12 1.01
N MET A 510 43.68 20.49 0.28
CA MET A 510 43.98 19.60 -0.85
C MET A 510 43.96 20.38 -2.18
N PRO A 511 44.89 20.10 -3.11
CA PRO A 511 44.89 20.77 -4.41
C PRO A 511 43.74 20.32 -5.32
N GLY A 512 43.26 21.23 -6.17
CA GLY A 512 42.25 20.92 -7.20
C GLY A 512 40.79 21.11 -6.74
N PRO A 513 39.82 20.41 -7.35
CA PRO A 513 38.40 20.57 -7.07
C PRO A 513 37.99 20.29 -5.62
N ALA A 514 38.71 19.39 -4.92
CA ALA A 514 38.52 19.13 -3.49
C ALA A 514 38.88 20.36 -2.63
N GLY A 515 39.95 21.08 -2.98
CA GLY A 515 40.32 22.36 -2.39
C GLY A 515 39.30 23.46 -2.62
N ALA A 516 38.73 23.51 -3.83
CA ALA A 516 37.68 24.47 -4.17
C ALA A 516 36.37 24.19 -3.43
N ALA A 517 35.98 22.92 -3.30
CA ALA A 517 34.81 22.50 -2.53
C ALA A 517 35.00 22.75 -1.03
N GLY A 518 36.18 22.43 -0.47
CA GLY A 518 36.51 22.74 0.93
C GLY A 518 36.51 24.25 1.21
N SER A 519 37.03 25.05 0.29
CA SER A 519 36.99 26.51 0.38
C SER A 519 35.58 27.08 0.25
N ALA A 520 34.73 26.50 -0.60
CA ALA A 520 33.33 26.88 -0.74
C ALA A 520 32.49 26.51 0.49
N MET A 521 32.78 25.37 1.12
CA MET A 521 32.18 24.96 2.39
C MET A 521 32.60 25.90 3.52
N MET A 522 33.88 26.30 3.58
CA MET A 522 34.36 27.32 4.52
C MET A 522 33.69 28.67 4.27
N LEU A 523 33.63 29.15 3.03
CA LEU A 523 32.97 30.40 2.65
C LEU A 523 31.46 30.37 2.95
N GLY A 524 30.79 29.23 2.73
CA GLY A 524 29.39 29.04 3.09
C GLY A 524 29.17 29.12 4.60
N SER A 525 30.05 28.50 5.38
CA SER A 525 30.01 28.56 6.85
C SER A 525 30.34 29.97 7.38
N ASP A 526 31.31 30.66 6.77
CA ASP A 526 31.73 31.99 7.19
C ASP A 526 30.71 33.06 6.76
N ALA A 527 30.06 32.90 5.60
CA ALA A 527 28.94 33.73 5.17
C ALA A 527 27.72 33.54 6.09
N TYR A 528 27.44 32.30 6.51
CA TYR A 528 26.41 32.00 7.50
C TYR A 528 26.72 32.68 8.85
N ARG A 529 27.98 32.64 9.32
CA ARG A 529 28.44 33.34 10.53
C ARG A 529 28.38 34.87 10.42
N MET A 530 28.56 35.43 9.21
CA MET A 530 28.44 36.87 8.97
C MET A 530 26.99 37.36 8.94
N VAL A 531 26.05 36.57 8.42
CA VAL A 531 24.60 36.88 8.42
C VAL A 531 24.01 36.79 9.84
N ARG A 532 24.70 36.10 10.75
CA ARG A 532 24.32 35.94 12.16
C ARG A 532 24.72 37.12 13.07
N ARG A 533 25.70 37.93 12.66
CA ARG A 533 26.08 39.18 13.35
C ARG A 533 25.24 40.33 12.84
#